data_AF-A0AA38HEU6-F1
#
_entry.id   AF-A0AA38HEU6-F1
#
_cell.length_a   1.000
_cell.length_b   1.000
_cell.length_c   1.000
_cell.angle_alpha   90.00
_cell.angle_beta   90.00
_cell.angle_gamma   90.00
#
_symmetry.space_group_name_H-M   'P 1'
#
loop_
_entity.id
_entity.type
_entity.pdbx_description
1 polymer ?
#
loop_
_entity_poly.entity_id
_entity_poly.type
_entity_poly.pdbx_seq_one_letter_code
_entity_poly.pdbx_strand_id
1 'polypeptide(L)'
;MWRLILLIALPLSLAAQHPFTPAPRVNVTLYVMSRCPDARTCEAVFEQVLGSQSVQNKVHLKMNYIATRNASEPLGYTCKHGALECVGNAHQLCLHKHLPLPTFYANLGCQNRDFADIGKLSLTKRCADASGVDWNASGVGACIEGSEAEALLQNNLAQTIADGVTMSCTISIDSTIMRGARRCTVDGGMWSGCNDGHTAADFVRVIQEEWRHL
;
A
#
# COMPACT_ATOMS: atom_id res chain seq x y z
N MET A 1 -26.35 -60.97 37.23
CA MET A 1 -27.12 -59.84 36.67
C MET A 1 -26.18 -58.95 35.87
N TRP A 2 -26.00 -59.21 34.57
CA TRP A 2 -25.22 -58.34 33.69
C TRP A 2 -26.12 -57.22 33.16
N ARG A 3 -25.77 -55.96 33.45
CA ARG A 3 -26.41 -54.79 32.87
C ARG A 3 -25.72 -54.46 31.55
N LEU A 4 -26.42 -54.65 30.44
CA LEU A 4 -26.04 -54.12 29.14
C LEU A 4 -26.06 -52.58 29.22
N ILE A 5 -24.91 -51.93 29.05
CA ILE A 5 -24.83 -50.48 28.89
C ILE A 5 -24.98 -50.19 27.40
N LEU A 6 -26.14 -49.65 27.01
CA LEU A 6 -26.39 -49.18 25.66
C LEU A 6 -25.67 -47.83 25.48
N LEU A 7 -24.55 -47.82 24.76
CA LEU A 7 -23.87 -46.58 24.36
C LEU A 7 -24.66 -45.93 23.22
N ILE A 8 -25.44 -44.91 23.55
CA ILE A 8 -26.11 -44.07 22.56
C ILE A 8 -25.05 -43.14 21.96
N ALA A 9 -24.68 -43.37 20.71
CA ALA A 9 -23.82 -42.47 19.96
C ALA A 9 -24.59 -41.16 19.68
N LEU A 10 -24.20 -40.08 20.34
CA LEU A 10 -24.68 -38.74 20.02
C LEU A 10 -24.13 -38.35 18.63
N PRO A 11 -24.98 -37.88 17.70
CA PRO A 11 -24.51 -37.44 16.40
C PRO A 11 -23.61 -36.22 16.59
N LEU A 12 -22.38 -36.30 16.09
CA LEU A 12 -21.49 -35.14 15.94
C LEU A 12 -22.21 -34.11 15.08
N SER A 13 -22.71 -33.04 15.71
CA SER A 13 -23.20 -31.88 14.99
C SER A 13 -22.04 -31.30 14.18
N LEU A 14 -22.11 -31.40 12.85
CA LEU A 14 -21.29 -30.61 11.95
C LEU A 14 -21.61 -29.13 12.25
N ALA A 15 -20.73 -28.46 12.97
CA ALA A 15 -20.76 -27.00 13.04
C ALA A 15 -20.62 -26.48 11.61
N ALA A 16 -21.64 -25.79 11.11
CA ALA A 16 -21.58 -25.12 9.81
C ALA A 16 -20.40 -24.14 9.86
N GLN A 17 -19.38 -24.40 9.03
CA GLN A 17 -18.28 -23.47 8.81
C GLN A 17 -18.88 -22.22 8.16
N HIS A 18 -19.10 -21.17 8.96
CA HIS A 18 -19.43 -19.86 8.41
C HIS A 18 -18.23 -19.40 7.57
N PRO A 19 -18.43 -19.00 6.31
CA PRO A 19 -17.35 -18.41 5.54
C PRO A 19 -16.82 -17.19 6.30
N PHE A 20 -15.51 -17.17 6.55
CA PHE A 20 -14.85 -16.03 7.14
C PHE A 20 -14.90 -14.87 6.13
N THR A 21 -15.85 -13.96 6.31
CA THR A 21 -15.83 -12.67 5.61
C THR A 21 -14.82 -11.79 6.33
N PRO A 22 -13.73 -11.36 5.67
CA PRO A 22 -12.77 -10.44 6.28
C PRO A 22 -13.49 -9.18 6.77
N ALA A 23 -13.12 -8.70 7.96
CA ALA A 23 -13.68 -7.46 8.48
C ALA A 23 -13.43 -6.29 7.51
N PRO A 24 -14.41 -5.41 7.30
CA PRO A 24 -14.27 -4.30 6.37
C PRO A 24 -13.16 -3.35 6.84
N ARG A 25 -12.44 -2.77 5.86
CA ARG A 25 -11.33 -1.86 6.06
C ARG A 25 -11.53 -0.60 5.23
N VAL A 26 -11.03 0.52 5.74
CA VAL A 26 -11.00 1.79 5.03
C VAL A 26 -9.92 1.73 3.97
N ASN A 27 -10.30 1.97 2.72
CA ASN A 27 -9.34 2.10 1.63
C ASN A 27 -8.63 3.44 1.75
N VAL A 28 -7.30 3.38 1.78
CA VAL A 28 -6.45 4.56 1.72
C VAL A 28 -5.47 4.39 0.57
N THR A 29 -5.39 5.37 -0.31
CA THR A 29 -4.48 5.35 -1.45
C THR A 29 -3.47 6.48 -1.31
N LEU A 30 -2.19 6.14 -1.40
CA LEU A 30 -1.11 7.11 -1.61
C LEU A 30 -0.80 7.18 -3.10
N TYR A 31 -1.05 8.34 -3.71
CA TYR A 31 -0.63 8.64 -5.07
C TYR A 31 0.72 9.35 -5.02
N VAL A 32 1.77 8.65 -5.45
CA VAL A 32 3.16 9.07 -5.27
C VAL A 32 4.00 8.87 -6.53
N MET A 33 5.20 9.42 -6.51
CA MET A 33 6.29 9.03 -7.40
C MET A 33 7.44 8.61 -6.49
N SER A 34 8.06 7.45 -6.71
CA SER A 34 9.09 6.88 -5.84
C SER A 34 10.30 7.81 -5.64
N ARG A 35 10.52 8.77 -6.55
CA ARG A 35 11.60 9.75 -6.52
C ARG A 35 11.12 11.21 -6.39
N CYS A 36 9.90 11.42 -5.89
CA CYS A 36 9.40 12.75 -5.56
C CYS A 36 9.71 13.14 -4.11
N PRO A 37 10.34 14.30 -3.84
CA PRO A 37 10.59 14.75 -2.49
C PRO A 37 9.32 14.86 -1.62
N ASP A 38 8.20 15.31 -2.19
CA ASP A 38 6.93 15.45 -1.47
C ASP A 38 6.29 14.09 -1.12
N ALA A 39 6.62 13.01 -1.85
CA ALA A 39 6.20 11.65 -1.49
C ALA A 39 6.72 11.25 -0.10
N ARG A 40 7.97 11.59 0.22
CA ARG A 40 8.57 11.29 1.52
C ARG A 40 7.79 11.93 2.68
N THR A 41 7.21 13.09 2.45
CA THR A 41 6.40 13.80 3.46
C THR A 41 5.16 13.00 3.81
N CYS A 42 4.37 12.58 2.83
CA CYS A 42 3.14 11.84 3.09
C CYS A 42 3.43 10.40 3.56
N GLU A 43 4.48 9.76 3.03
CA GLU A 43 4.91 8.43 3.47
C GLU A 43 5.34 8.43 4.93
N ALA A 44 6.08 9.45 5.38
CA ALA A 44 6.47 9.61 6.78
C ALA A 44 5.26 9.87 7.70
N VAL A 45 4.27 10.66 7.24
CA VAL A 45 3.01 10.81 7.97
C VAL A 45 2.28 9.47 8.07
N PHE A 46 2.22 8.71 6.98
CA PHE A 46 1.52 7.43 6.97
C PHE A 46 2.24 6.32 7.73
N GLU A 47 3.57 6.36 7.84
CA GLU A 47 4.31 5.49 8.75
C GLU A 47 3.82 5.66 10.20
N GLN A 48 3.61 6.91 10.64
CA GLN A 48 3.06 7.19 11.97
C GLN A 48 1.59 6.77 12.11
N VAL A 49 0.78 6.99 11.07
CA VAL A 49 -0.64 6.56 11.05
C VAL A 49 -0.76 5.04 11.21
N LEU A 50 0.04 4.29 10.45
CA LEU A 50 0.01 2.83 10.46
C LEU A 50 0.66 2.23 11.72
N GLY A 51 1.56 2.98 12.36
CA GLY A 51 2.09 2.66 13.69
C GLY A 51 1.04 2.82 14.81
N SER A 52 -0.08 3.50 14.56
CA SER A 52 -1.16 3.60 15.54
C SER A 52 -1.89 2.26 15.69
N GLN A 53 -1.85 1.68 16.89
CA GLN A 53 -2.58 0.45 17.23
C GLN A 53 -4.08 0.54 16.92
N SER A 54 -4.62 1.76 17.00
CA SER A 54 -6.03 2.02 16.74
C SER A 54 -6.43 1.94 15.27
N VAL A 55 -5.45 1.90 14.34
CA VAL A 55 -5.63 1.96 12.88
C VAL A 55 -5.03 0.77 12.16
N GLN A 56 -3.97 0.14 12.69
CA GLN A 56 -3.18 -0.89 12.01
C GLN A 56 -4.02 -1.99 11.29
N ASN A 57 -5.14 -2.42 11.88
CA ASN A 57 -6.00 -3.48 11.33
C ASN A 57 -7.25 -2.97 10.60
N LYS A 58 -7.40 -1.65 10.45
CA LYS A 58 -8.58 -0.99 9.87
C LYS A 58 -8.35 -0.44 8.47
N VAL A 59 -7.11 -0.49 7.98
CA VAL A 59 -6.72 0.13 6.72
C VAL A 59 -6.38 -0.94 5.68
N HIS A 60 -6.88 -0.72 4.47
CA HIS A 60 -6.35 -1.31 3.26
C HIS A 60 -5.59 -0.23 2.50
N LEU A 61 -4.27 -0.24 2.60
CA LEU A 61 -3.42 0.72 1.91
C LEU A 61 -3.20 0.29 0.46
N LYS A 62 -3.29 1.25 -0.46
CA LYS A 62 -2.90 1.11 -1.86
C LYS A 62 -1.79 2.11 -2.17
N MET A 63 -0.79 1.65 -2.92
CA MET A 63 0.23 2.50 -3.51
C MET A 63 -0.09 2.68 -4.98
N ASN A 64 -0.41 3.90 -5.39
CA ASN A 64 -0.63 4.27 -6.78
C ASN A 64 0.47 5.23 -7.23
N TYR A 65 1.08 4.94 -8.38
CA TYR A 65 2.18 5.73 -8.91
C TYR A 65 1.69 6.66 -10.01
N ILE A 66 2.40 7.77 -10.20
CA ILE A 66 2.09 8.77 -11.21
C ILE A 66 3.18 8.73 -12.28
N ALA A 67 2.76 8.66 -13.55
CA ALA A 67 3.61 8.84 -14.71
C ALA A 67 2.75 9.27 -15.90
N THR A 68 3.37 9.79 -16.95
CA THR A 68 2.68 10.20 -18.18
C THR A 68 2.83 9.12 -19.24
N ARG A 69 1.75 8.78 -19.96
CA ARG A 69 1.84 7.84 -21.11
C ARG A 69 2.82 8.35 -22.14
N ASN A 70 3.75 7.49 -22.55
CA ASN A 70 4.68 7.74 -23.63
C ASN A 70 5.04 6.43 -24.32
N ALA A 71 4.44 6.18 -25.48
CA ALA A 71 4.65 4.94 -26.24
C ALA A 71 6.08 4.76 -26.78
N SER A 72 6.92 5.81 -26.74
CA SER A 72 8.32 5.74 -27.15
C SER A 72 9.25 5.25 -26.03
N GLU A 73 8.77 5.20 -24.78
CA GLU A 73 9.53 4.66 -23.66
C GLU A 73 9.40 3.14 -23.59
N PRO A 74 10.45 2.40 -23.15
CA PRO A 74 10.38 0.93 -23.04
C PRO A 74 9.22 0.41 -22.19
N LEU A 75 8.85 1.13 -21.13
CA LEU A 75 7.74 0.77 -20.23
C LEU A 75 6.40 1.40 -20.66
N GLY A 76 6.37 2.20 -21.74
CA GLY A 76 5.18 2.91 -22.20
C GLY A 76 4.83 4.18 -21.40
N TYR A 77 5.70 4.61 -20.49
CA TYR A 77 5.49 5.77 -19.62
C TYR A 77 6.77 6.55 -19.36
N THR A 78 6.63 7.87 -19.27
CA THR A 78 7.66 8.80 -18.81
C THR A 78 7.37 9.21 -17.36
N CYS A 79 8.35 8.97 -16.49
CA CYS A 79 8.33 9.40 -15.09
C CYS A 79 9.01 10.77 -14.91
N LYS A 80 8.54 11.57 -13.94
CA LYS A 80 8.96 12.98 -13.80
C LYS A 80 10.43 13.11 -13.43
N HIS A 81 10.94 12.24 -12.56
CA HIS A 81 12.33 12.27 -12.08
C HIS A 81 13.21 11.23 -12.81
N GLY A 82 12.87 10.92 -14.06
CA GLY A 82 13.66 10.08 -14.97
C GLY A 82 13.36 8.58 -14.88
N ALA A 83 14.04 7.79 -15.71
CA ALA A 83 13.74 6.36 -15.90
C ALA A 83 13.85 5.54 -14.62
N LEU A 84 14.80 5.86 -13.72
CA LEU A 84 14.95 5.15 -12.45
C LEU A 84 13.76 5.34 -11.51
N GLU A 85 12.98 6.42 -11.64
CA GLU A 85 11.71 6.54 -10.90
C GLU A 85 10.71 5.48 -11.37
N CYS A 86 10.56 5.27 -12.68
CA CYS A 86 9.64 4.25 -13.20
C CYS A 86 10.05 2.84 -12.74
N VAL A 87 11.35 2.55 -12.74
CA VAL A 87 11.88 1.30 -12.19
C VAL A 87 11.62 1.21 -10.68
N GLY A 88 11.83 2.29 -9.94
CA GLY A 88 11.53 2.38 -8.50
C GLY A 88 10.05 2.15 -8.18
N ASN A 89 9.15 2.74 -8.96
CA ASN A 89 7.70 2.55 -8.85
C ASN A 89 7.36 1.05 -9.00
N ALA A 90 7.90 0.39 -10.03
CA ALA A 90 7.70 -1.04 -10.25
C ALA A 90 8.24 -1.92 -9.10
N HIS A 91 9.46 -1.62 -8.61
CA HIS A 91 10.04 -2.33 -7.46
C HIS A 91 9.16 -2.19 -6.20
N GLN A 92 8.71 -0.97 -5.91
CA GLN A 92 7.88 -0.71 -4.73
C GLN A 92 6.48 -1.34 -4.85
N LEU A 93 5.92 -1.51 -6.06
CA LEU A 93 4.70 -2.30 -6.28
C LEU A 93 4.90 -3.79 -5.98
N CYS A 94 6.03 -4.38 -6.40
CA CYS A 94 6.37 -5.75 -6.05
C CYS A 94 6.51 -5.94 -4.53
N LEU A 95 7.23 -5.02 -3.86
CA LEU A 95 7.36 -5.03 -2.41
C LEU A 95 6.00 -4.91 -1.71
N HIS A 96 5.13 -3.99 -2.15
CA HIS A 96 3.80 -3.81 -1.58
C HIS A 96 2.91 -5.04 -1.75
N LYS A 97 3.00 -5.72 -2.90
CA LYS A 97 2.20 -6.91 -3.20
C LYS A 97 2.61 -8.12 -2.36
N HIS A 98 3.92 -8.34 -2.21
CA HIS A 98 4.47 -9.58 -1.68
C HIS A 98 4.86 -9.52 -0.20
N LEU A 99 4.87 -8.32 0.41
CA LEU A 99 5.26 -8.14 1.80
C LEU A 99 4.08 -7.74 2.69
N PRO A 100 4.07 -8.17 3.97
CA PRO A 100 3.22 -7.57 4.98
C PRO A 100 3.45 -6.06 5.08
N LEU A 101 2.37 -5.31 5.32
CA LEU A 101 2.40 -3.84 5.34
C LEU A 101 3.52 -3.23 6.24
N PRO A 102 3.77 -3.73 7.47
CA PRO A 102 4.88 -3.22 8.28
C PRO A 102 6.26 -3.43 7.64
N THR A 103 6.48 -4.60 7.02
CA THR A 103 7.74 -4.94 6.34
C THR A 103 7.91 -4.15 5.05
N PHE A 104 6.82 -3.89 4.33
CA PHE A 104 6.81 -2.98 3.18
C PHE A 104 7.24 -1.56 3.59
N TYR A 105 6.68 -1.01 4.68
CA TYR A 105 7.06 0.33 5.15
C TYR A 105 8.50 0.42 5.63
N ALA A 106 9.01 -0.62 6.31
CA ALA A 106 10.42 -0.68 6.67
C ALA A 106 11.33 -0.61 5.42
N ASN A 107 10.95 -1.33 4.35
CA ASN A 107 11.63 -1.28 3.05
C ASN A 107 11.53 0.11 2.39
N LEU A 108 10.35 0.71 2.37
CA LEU A 108 10.10 2.03 1.78
C LEU A 108 10.91 3.11 2.51
N GLY A 109 10.87 3.12 3.84
CA GLY A 109 11.66 4.02 4.69
C GLY A 109 13.17 3.83 4.49
N CYS A 110 13.64 2.60 4.30
CA CYS A 110 15.03 2.33 3.95
C CYS A 110 15.42 2.95 2.59
N GLN A 111 14.59 2.75 1.56
CA GLN A 111 14.83 3.33 0.24
C GLN A 111 14.86 4.86 0.27
N ASN A 112 13.98 5.47 1.07
CA ASN A 112 13.91 6.92 1.23
C ASN A 112 15.15 7.55 1.89
N ARG A 113 15.98 6.77 2.60
CA ARG A 113 17.28 7.24 3.11
C ARG A 113 18.32 7.37 2.00
N ASP A 114 18.34 6.42 1.07
CA ASP A 114 19.23 6.41 -0.09
C ASP A 114 18.48 6.86 -1.36
N PHE A 115 17.76 7.99 -1.26
CA PHE A 115 16.79 8.46 -2.25
C PHE A 115 17.31 8.53 -3.70
N ALA A 116 18.58 8.91 -3.87
CA ALA A 116 19.22 9.00 -5.18
C ALA A 116 19.36 7.63 -5.90
N ASP A 117 19.25 6.53 -5.17
CA ASP A 117 19.45 5.17 -5.66
C ASP A 117 18.13 4.41 -5.87
N ILE A 118 16.99 5.01 -5.58
CA ILE A 118 15.67 4.40 -5.81
C ILE A 118 15.54 3.97 -7.28
N GLY A 119 15.13 2.71 -7.48
CA GLY A 119 15.11 2.04 -8.79
C GLY A 119 16.35 1.20 -9.10
N LYS A 120 17.46 1.35 -8.37
CA LYS A 120 18.60 0.43 -8.49
C LYS A 120 18.28 -0.88 -7.76
N LEU A 121 18.45 -2.01 -8.44
CA LEU A 121 18.24 -3.34 -7.85
C LEU A 121 19.09 -3.56 -6.58
N SER A 122 20.31 -3.01 -6.55
CA SER A 122 21.20 -3.10 -5.39
C SER A 122 20.61 -2.42 -4.15
N LEU A 123 19.96 -1.26 -4.27
CA LEU A 123 19.29 -0.62 -3.13
C LEU A 123 18.09 -1.46 -2.67
N THR A 124 17.25 -1.92 -3.60
CA THR A 124 16.09 -2.74 -3.24
C THR A 124 16.50 -4.02 -2.50
N LYS A 125 17.53 -4.72 -2.98
CA LYS A 125 18.07 -5.92 -2.31
C LYS A 125 18.62 -5.61 -0.91
N ARG A 126 19.40 -4.53 -0.76
CA ARG A 126 19.90 -4.10 0.56
C ARG A 126 18.77 -3.79 1.55
N CYS A 127 17.74 -3.08 1.10
CA CYS A 127 16.62 -2.73 1.97
C CYS A 127 15.71 -3.91 2.30
N ALA A 128 15.56 -4.86 1.37
CA ALA A 128 14.88 -6.13 1.61
C ALA A 128 15.60 -6.91 2.73
N ASP A 129 16.91 -7.11 2.58
CA ASP A 129 17.76 -7.77 3.56
C ASP A 129 17.71 -7.08 4.94
N ALA A 130 17.87 -5.76 4.98
CA ALA A 130 17.79 -4.96 6.21
C ALA A 130 16.42 -5.04 6.92
N SER A 131 15.37 -5.42 6.19
CA SER A 131 14.01 -5.59 6.72
C SER A 131 13.65 -7.06 6.97
N GLY A 132 14.63 -7.97 6.90
CA GLY A 132 14.45 -9.41 7.11
C GLY A 132 13.67 -10.10 5.99
N VAL A 133 13.65 -9.54 4.78
CA VAL A 133 12.97 -10.11 3.62
C VAL A 133 13.94 -11.04 2.89
N ASP A 134 13.60 -12.33 2.85
CA ASP A 134 14.26 -13.26 1.94
C ASP A 134 13.88 -12.91 0.49
N TRP A 135 14.86 -12.52 -0.31
CA TRP A 135 14.65 -12.06 -1.69
C TRP A 135 13.89 -13.08 -2.56
N ASN A 136 14.21 -14.37 -2.41
CA ASN A 136 13.67 -15.41 -3.27
C ASN A 136 12.37 -15.98 -2.70
N ALA A 137 12.37 -16.31 -1.39
CA ALA A 137 11.25 -16.96 -0.74
C ALA A 137 10.05 -16.02 -0.52
N SER A 138 10.28 -14.70 -0.46
CA SER A 138 9.18 -13.72 -0.34
C SER A 138 8.37 -13.54 -1.61
N GLY A 139 8.87 -13.98 -2.78
CA GLY A 139 8.27 -13.67 -4.09
C GLY A 139 8.66 -12.29 -4.65
N VAL A 140 9.28 -11.42 -3.85
CA VAL A 140 9.74 -10.09 -4.29
C VAL A 140 10.75 -10.20 -5.43
N GLY A 141 11.74 -11.09 -5.29
CA GLY A 141 12.78 -11.26 -6.30
C GLY A 141 12.24 -11.76 -7.64
N ALA A 142 11.38 -12.77 -7.60
CA ALA A 142 10.70 -13.27 -8.80
C ALA A 142 9.81 -12.19 -9.45
N CYS A 143 9.15 -11.36 -8.66
CA CYS A 143 8.34 -10.26 -9.17
C CYS A 143 9.18 -9.21 -9.91
N ILE A 144 10.27 -8.76 -9.28
CA ILE A 144 11.13 -7.68 -9.79
C ILE A 144 11.98 -8.11 -10.98
N GLU A 145 12.52 -9.32 -10.94
CA GLU A 145 13.40 -9.83 -12.00
C GLU A 145 12.61 -10.48 -13.15
N GLY A 146 11.32 -10.74 -12.95
CA GLY A 146 10.38 -11.24 -13.96
C GLY A 146 9.54 -10.15 -14.62
N SER A 147 8.49 -10.56 -15.34
CA SER A 147 7.56 -9.64 -16.03
C SER A 147 6.47 -9.06 -15.13
N GLU A 148 6.37 -9.52 -13.87
CA GLU A 148 5.31 -9.10 -12.96
C GLU A 148 5.44 -7.61 -12.60
N ALA A 149 6.66 -7.11 -12.37
CA ALA A 149 6.88 -5.70 -12.03
C ALA A 149 6.34 -4.74 -13.11
N GLU A 150 6.58 -5.07 -14.38
CA GLU A 150 6.08 -4.27 -15.51
C GLU A 150 4.55 -4.32 -15.58
N ALA A 151 3.96 -5.51 -15.48
CA ALA A 151 2.51 -5.66 -15.50
C ALA A 151 1.83 -4.92 -14.33
N LEU A 152 2.42 -4.99 -13.13
CA LEU A 152 1.94 -4.22 -11.98
C LEU A 152 2.00 -2.73 -12.24
N LEU A 153 3.12 -2.22 -12.76
CA LEU A 153 3.27 -0.81 -13.06
C LEU A 153 2.26 -0.33 -14.11
N GLN A 154 2.08 -1.07 -15.21
CA GLN A 154 1.14 -0.70 -16.27
C GLN A 154 -0.31 -0.61 -15.75
N ASN A 155 -0.76 -1.61 -14.98
CA ASN A 155 -2.09 -1.62 -14.39
C ASN A 155 -2.27 -0.49 -13.36
N ASN A 156 -1.26 -0.27 -12.53
CA ASN A 156 -1.27 0.77 -11.51
C ASN A 156 -1.34 2.18 -12.11
N LEU A 157 -0.55 2.46 -13.15
CA LEU A 157 -0.57 3.75 -13.84
C LEU A 157 -1.88 3.98 -14.60
N ALA A 158 -2.45 2.94 -15.21
CA ALA A 158 -3.76 3.03 -15.84
C ALA A 158 -4.85 3.41 -14.83
N GLN A 159 -4.80 2.86 -13.62
CA GLN A 159 -5.71 3.21 -12.53
C GLN A 159 -5.50 4.67 -12.09
N THR A 160 -4.26 5.10 -11.83
CA THR A 160 -3.98 6.49 -11.44
C THR A 160 -4.48 7.51 -12.46
N ILE A 161 -4.33 7.22 -13.75
CA ILE A 161 -4.86 8.05 -14.84
C ILE A 161 -6.40 8.10 -14.78
N ALA A 162 -7.07 6.97 -14.57
CA ALA A 162 -8.51 6.91 -14.44
C ALA A 162 -9.03 7.67 -13.21
N ASP A 163 -8.26 7.69 -12.12
CA ASP A 163 -8.57 8.42 -10.89
C ASP A 163 -8.40 9.95 -11.04
N GLY A 164 -7.79 10.39 -12.15
CA GLY A 164 -7.55 11.80 -12.47
C GLY A 164 -6.52 12.48 -11.57
N VAL A 165 -5.65 11.70 -10.90
CA VAL A 165 -4.65 12.24 -9.95
C VAL A 165 -3.33 12.46 -10.67
N THR A 166 -2.81 13.69 -10.59
CA THR A 166 -1.58 14.09 -11.29
C THR A 166 -0.47 14.57 -10.35
N MET A 167 -0.78 14.85 -9.09
CA MET A 167 0.20 15.36 -8.12
C MET A 167 0.63 14.34 -7.09
N SER A 168 1.94 14.15 -6.99
CA SER A 168 2.62 13.51 -5.88
C SER A 168 3.05 14.59 -4.88
N CYS A 169 2.76 14.49 -3.59
CA CYS A 169 1.98 13.42 -2.96
C CYS A 169 0.50 13.77 -2.86
N THR A 170 -0.39 12.84 -3.21
CA THR A 170 -1.82 12.94 -2.87
C THR A 170 -2.25 11.74 -2.04
N ILE A 171 -2.80 11.98 -0.85
CA ILE A 171 -3.46 10.99 -0.02
C ILE A 171 -4.96 11.02 -0.33
N SER A 172 -5.56 9.86 -0.59
CA SER A 172 -7.00 9.72 -0.78
C SER A 172 -7.55 8.69 0.18
N ILE A 173 -8.60 9.04 0.94
CA ILE A 173 -9.33 8.13 1.81
C ILE A 173 -10.74 7.98 1.23
N ASP A 174 -11.13 6.75 0.88
CA ASP A 174 -12.50 6.48 0.42
C ASP A 174 -13.48 6.83 1.55
N SER A 175 -14.55 7.54 1.22
CA SER A 175 -15.52 7.99 2.22
C SER A 175 -16.87 7.30 2.11
N THR A 176 -17.39 6.90 3.26
CA THR A 176 -18.76 6.47 3.50
C THR A 176 -19.64 7.61 4.04
N ILE A 177 -19.00 8.68 4.53
CA ILE A 177 -19.63 9.79 5.24
C ILE A 177 -19.92 10.96 4.31
N MET A 178 -19.03 11.23 3.35
CA MET A 178 -19.19 12.28 2.35
C MET A 178 -19.23 11.71 0.93
N ARG A 179 -19.76 12.49 -0.02
CA ARG A 179 -19.69 12.12 -1.43
C ARG A 179 -18.25 12.24 -1.93
N GLY A 180 -17.74 11.17 -2.53
CA GLY A 180 -16.38 11.12 -3.07
C GLY A 180 -15.36 10.64 -2.04
N ALA A 181 -14.09 10.99 -2.25
CA ALA A 181 -13.00 10.65 -1.34
C ALA A 181 -12.43 11.92 -0.69
N ARG A 182 -11.94 11.79 0.55
CA ARG A 182 -11.17 12.85 1.20
C ARG A 182 -9.76 12.87 0.59
N ARG A 183 -9.39 13.97 -0.08
CA ARG A 183 -8.08 14.11 -0.75
C ARG A 183 -7.24 15.20 -0.10
N CYS A 184 -6.00 14.89 0.22
CA CYS A 184 -5.03 15.80 0.84
C CYS A 184 -3.73 15.73 0.03
N THR A 185 -3.28 16.85 -0.52
CA THR A 185 -2.14 16.92 -1.44
C THR A 185 -1.02 17.76 -0.85
N VAL A 186 0.22 17.31 -1.00
CA VAL A 186 1.45 18.05 -0.70
C VAL A 186 2.11 18.46 -2.00
N ASP A 187 2.36 19.75 -2.18
CA ASP A 187 3.11 20.29 -3.31
C ASP A 187 4.09 21.35 -2.80
N GLY A 188 5.39 21.13 -2.98
CA GLY A 188 6.43 22.03 -2.47
C GLY A 188 6.39 22.19 -0.95
N GLY A 189 6.03 21.12 -0.22
CA GLY A 189 5.83 21.13 1.23
C GLY A 189 4.54 21.84 1.71
N MET A 190 3.72 22.38 0.81
CA MET A 190 2.45 23.01 1.16
C MET A 190 1.30 22.00 1.04
N TRP A 191 0.50 21.89 2.09
CA TRP A 191 -0.65 21.01 2.13
C TRP A 191 -1.92 21.70 1.65
N SER A 192 -2.76 20.97 0.91
CA SER A 192 -4.05 21.45 0.41
C SER A 192 -5.09 20.32 0.38
N GLY A 193 -6.38 20.67 0.40
CA GLY A 193 -7.50 19.70 0.37
C GLY A 193 -7.85 19.07 1.73
N CYS A 194 -7.12 19.37 2.79
CA CYS A 194 -7.28 18.81 4.13
C CYS A 194 -7.47 19.89 5.20
N ASN A 195 -8.56 20.64 5.08
CA ASN A 195 -8.94 21.69 6.04
C ASN A 195 -9.22 21.15 7.45
N ASP A 196 -9.48 19.84 7.57
CA ASP A 196 -9.70 19.10 8.80
C ASP A 196 -8.40 18.51 9.40
N GLY A 197 -7.24 18.89 8.85
CA GLY A 197 -5.92 18.56 9.38
C GLY A 197 -5.13 17.56 8.51
N HIS A 198 -3.83 17.53 8.74
CA HIS A 198 -2.84 16.82 7.92
C HIS A 198 -1.74 16.13 8.75
N THR A 199 -1.86 16.15 10.08
CA THR A 199 -0.95 15.42 10.96
C THR A 199 -1.35 13.94 11.00
N ALA A 200 -0.45 13.08 11.48
CA ALA A 200 -0.78 11.67 11.69
C ALA A 200 -2.02 11.48 12.59
N ALA A 201 -2.19 12.32 13.61
CA ALA A 201 -3.36 12.28 14.49
C ALA A 201 -4.66 12.62 13.74
N ASP A 202 -4.63 13.58 12.81
CA ASP A 202 -5.78 13.96 12.00
C ASP A 202 -6.20 12.81 11.07
N PHE A 203 -5.23 12.18 10.39
CA PHE A 203 -5.51 11.01 9.54
C PHE A 203 -6.02 9.82 10.36
N VAL A 204 -5.47 9.55 11.54
CA VAL A 204 -5.98 8.52 12.47
C VAL A 204 -7.44 8.80 12.84
N ARG A 205 -7.77 10.04 13.18
CA ARG A 205 -9.15 10.45 13.51
C ARG A 205 -10.10 10.17 12.34
N VAL A 206 -9.75 10.61 11.13
CA VAL A 206 -10.55 10.42 9.92
C VAL A 206 -10.75 8.94 9.62
N ILE A 207 -9.68 8.13 9.64
CA ILE A 207 -9.77 6.69 9.35
C ILE A 207 -10.65 5.98 10.37
N GLN A 208 -10.54 6.34 11.66
CA GLN A 208 -11.40 5.77 12.68
C GLN A 208 -12.87 6.16 12.49
N GLU A 209 -13.13 7.37 11.99
CA GLU A 209 -14.46 7.84 11.66
C GLU A 209 -15.03 7.02 10.51
N GLU A 210 -14.34 6.96 9.37
CA GLU A 210 -14.76 6.14 8.23
C GLU A 210 -14.97 4.67 8.62
N TRP A 211 -14.07 4.09 9.39
CA TRP A 211 -14.17 2.70 9.81
C TRP A 211 -15.40 2.43 10.69
N ARG A 212 -15.85 3.40 11.49
CA ARG A 212 -17.08 3.26 12.30
C ARG A 212 -18.35 3.23 11.46
N HIS A 213 -18.27 3.63 10.20
CA HIS A 213 -19.39 3.72 9.26
C HIS A 213 -19.35 2.65 8.16
N LEU A 214 -18.36 1.74 8.19
CA LEU A 214 -18.31 0.53 7.36
C LEU A 214 -19.19 -0.59 7.92
#